data_AF-A0A7Y3YR41-F1
#
_entry.id   AF-A0A7Y3YR41-F1
#
_cell.length_a   1.000
_cell.length_b   1.000
_cell.length_c   1.000
_cell.angle_alpha   90.00
_cell.angle_beta   90.00
_cell.angle_gamma   90.00
#
_symmetry.space_group_name_H-M   'P 1'
#
loop_
_entity.id
_entity.type
_entity.pdbx_description
1 polymer ?
#
loop_
_entity_poly.entity_id
_entity_poly.type
_entity_poly.pdbx_seq_one_letter_code
_entity_poly.pdbx_strand_id
1 'polypeptide(L)'
;MQFRIILMLCLALIGCASNEALQPDPTSITLFYGETSISAGVLEDKTFNSVLADRAESVTFSGLVRKQDSGYLVDMLVIRETKEPRSTRQLNTSIHMKTGELVDVGGVNNDIFRVILE
;
A
#
# COMPACT_ATOMS: atom_id res chain seq x y z
N MET A 1 -62.44 -3.18 27.66
CA MET A 1 -61.87 -2.83 26.33
C MET A 1 -61.63 -1.33 26.34
N GLN A 2 -60.46 -0.74 26.13
CA GLN A 2 -59.21 -1.20 25.53
C GLN A 2 -58.01 -0.51 26.21
N PHE A 3 -56.91 -1.24 26.38
CA PHE A 3 -55.62 -0.74 26.85
C PHE A 3 -55.04 0.24 25.82
N ARG A 4 -54.70 1.46 26.24
CA ARG A 4 -53.93 2.41 25.43
C ARG A 4 -52.47 1.99 25.44
N ILE A 5 -52.03 1.32 24.38
CA ILE A 5 -50.63 0.96 24.17
C ILE A 5 -49.94 2.18 23.56
N ILE A 6 -49.18 2.91 24.38
CA ILE A 6 -48.27 3.96 23.91
C ILE A 6 -47.01 3.25 23.43
N LEU A 7 -46.90 3.06 22.12
CA LEU A 7 -45.73 2.50 21.47
C LEU A 7 -44.63 3.59 21.41
N MET A 8 -43.85 3.70 22.48
CA MET A 8 -42.60 4.48 22.48
C MET A 8 -41.59 3.78 21.56
N LEU A 9 -41.55 4.23 20.30
CA LEU A 9 -40.52 3.84 19.34
C LEU A 9 -39.21 4.54 19.74
N CYS A 10 -38.45 3.92 20.64
CA CYS A 10 -37.09 4.35 20.93
C CYS A 10 -36.26 4.26 19.65
N LEU A 11 -36.03 5.40 19.00
CA LEU A 11 -34.94 5.59 18.05
C LEU A 11 -33.62 5.43 18.81
N ALA A 12 -33.21 4.18 19.05
CA ALA A 12 -31.82 3.88 19.29
C ALA A 12 -31.07 4.10 17.96
N LEU A 13 -30.73 5.36 17.69
CA LEU A 13 -29.65 5.70 16.77
C LEU A 13 -28.38 5.16 17.41
N ILE A 14 -28.11 3.87 17.20
CA ILE A 14 -26.78 3.32 17.39
C ILE A 14 -25.96 4.04 16.32
N GLY A 15 -25.38 5.18 16.70
CA GLY A 15 -24.34 5.79 15.92
C GLY A 15 -23.26 4.73 15.80
N CYS A 16 -23.16 4.12 14.62
CA CYS A 16 -21.96 3.45 14.20
C CYS A 16 -20.88 4.53 14.16
N ALA A 17 -20.30 4.85 15.31
CA ALA A 17 -19.04 5.54 15.37
C ALA A 17 -18.07 4.57 14.71
N SER A 18 -17.81 4.79 13.42
CA SER A 18 -16.80 4.08 12.68
C SER A 18 -15.50 4.32 13.44
N ASN A 19 -15.04 3.30 14.16
CA ASN A 19 -13.74 3.30 14.83
C ASN A 19 -12.64 3.11 13.78
N GLU A 20 -12.70 3.91 12.71
CA GLU A 20 -11.58 4.11 11.81
C GLU A 20 -10.57 4.86 12.64
N ALA A 21 -9.72 4.12 13.35
CA ALA A 21 -8.51 4.64 13.94
C ALA A 21 -7.87 5.50 12.85
N LEU A 22 -7.79 6.81 13.08
CA LEU A 22 -7.11 7.77 12.22
C LEU A 22 -5.65 7.33 12.16
N GLN A 23 -5.33 6.43 11.22
CA GLN A 23 -3.97 6.08 10.91
C GLN A 23 -3.32 7.34 10.33
N PRO A 24 -2.12 7.70 10.81
CA PRO A 24 -1.38 8.80 10.20
C PRO A 24 -1.18 8.50 8.71
N ASP A 25 -1.10 9.56 7.91
CA ASP A 25 -0.72 9.43 6.51
C ASP A 25 0.68 8.81 6.44
N PRO A 26 0.92 7.86 5.51
CA PRO A 26 2.21 7.23 5.38
C PRO A 26 3.25 8.23 4.87
N THR A 27 4.45 8.06 5.37
CA THR A 27 5.62 8.91 5.11
C THR A 27 6.66 8.20 4.29
N SER A 28 6.69 6.86 4.30
CA SER A 28 7.58 6.07 3.50
C SER A 28 6.94 4.79 3.00
N ILE A 29 7.57 4.23 1.98
CA ILE A 29 7.23 2.92 1.44
C ILE A 29 8.52 2.19 1.13
N THR A 30 8.59 0.92 1.52
CA THR A 30 9.79 0.09 1.33
C THR A 30 9.44 -1.15 0.52
N LEU A 31 10.17 -1.33 -0.59
CA LEU A 31 10.14 -2.52 -1.42
C LEU A 31 11.24 -3.48 -1.00
N PHE A 32 10.90 -4.75 -0.81
CA PHE A 32 11.84 -5.85 -0.58
C PHE A 32 11.86 -6.77 -1.80
N TYR A 33 13.05 -7.17 -2.21
CA TYR A 33 13.28 -8.10 -3.32
C TYR A 33 14.57 -8.88 -3.08
N GLY A 34 14.50 -10.21 -3.15
CA GLY A 34 15.61 -11.07 -2.70
C GLY A 34 16.05 -10.71 -1.28
N GLU A 35 17.36 -10.46 -1.12
CA GLU A 35 17.98 -10.04 0.15
C GLU A 35 18.17 -8.51 0.25
N THR A 36 17.53 -7.74 -0.63
CA THR A 36 17.71 -6.29 -0.74
C THR A 36 16.39 -5.56 -0.51
N SER A 37 16.50 -4.30 -0.11
CA SER A 37 15.37 -3.39 0.03
C SER A 37 15.69 -2.00 -0.52
N ILE A 38 14.66 -1.31 -0.98
CA ILE A 38 14.73 0.09 -1.40
C ILE A 38 13.54 0.84 -0.81
N SER A 39 13.83 1.94 -0.11
CA SER A 39 12.81 2.81 0.50
C SER A 39 12.66 4.09 -0.31
N ALA A 40 11.44 4.62 -0.33
CA ALA A 40 11.10 5.91 -0.91
C ALA A 40 10.27 6.70 0.10
N GLY A 41 10.51 8.01 0.20
CA GLY A 41 9.61 8.91 0.91
C GLY A 41 8.35 9.14 0.08
N VAL A 42 7.20 9.15 0.75
CA VAL A 42 5.92 9.55 0.15
C VAL A 42 5.82 11.07 0.23
N LEU A 43 5.70 11.72 -0.93
CA LEU A 43 5.67 13.17 -1.05
C LEU A 43 4.27 13.73 -0.75
N GLU A 44 4.15 15.06 -0.66
CA GLU A 44 2.87 15.75 -0.40
C GLU A 44 1.83 15.48 -1.49
N ASP A 45 2.26 15.34 -2.75
CA ASP A 45 1.42 14.95 -3.89
C ASP A 45 1.08 13.44 -3.92
N LYS A 46 1.49 12.73 -2.86
CA LYS A 46 1.30 11.30 -2.61
C LYS A 46 2.07 10.38 -3.55
N THR A 47 2.97 10.92 -4.36
CA THR A 47 3.86 10.12 -5.20
C THR A 47 5.09 9.67 -4.42
N PHE A 48 5.75 8.64 -4.93
CA PHE A 48 7.06 8.22 -4.43
C PHE A 48 7.94 7.76 -5.60
N ASN A 49 9.25 7.91 -5.43
CA ASN A 49 10.25 7.42 -6.37
C ASN A 49 11.57 7.18 -5.65
N SER A 50 12.22 6.06 -5.96
CA SER A 50 13.55 5.73 -5.48
C SER A 50 14.30 4.90 -6.53
N VAL A 51 15.61 5.10 -6.61
CA VAL A 51 16.48 4.38 -7.54
C VAL A 51 17.68 3.84 -6.78
N LEU A 52 17.87 2.53 -6.85
CA LEU A 52 19.08 1.85 -6.42
C LEU A 52 19.83 1.42 -7.67
N ALA A 53 21.09 1.81 -7.83
CA ALA A 53 21.88 1.43 -8.99
C ALA A 53 23.34 1.17 -8.59
N ASP A 54 23.86 0.02 -8.97
CA ASP A 54 25.24 -0.38 -8.73
C ASP A 54 25.90 -0.96 -9.99
N ARG A 55 27.00 -1.71 -9.85
CA ARG A 55 27.70 -2.31 -11.00
C ARG A 55 27.00 -3.54 -11.57
N ALA A 56 26.13 -4.20 -10.82
CA ALA A 56 25.43 -5.42 -11.20
C ALA A 56 24.02 -5.13 -11.73
N GLU A 57 23.31 -4.18 -11.12
CA GLU A 57 21.91 -3.90 -11.45
C GLU A 57 21.47 -2.45 -11.21
N SER A 58 20.29 -2.12 -11.73
CA SER A 58 19.51 -0.93 -11.41
C SER A 58 18.07 -1.33 -11.07
N VAL A 59 17.52 -0.75 -10.01
CA VAL A 59 16.13 -0.91 -9.57
C VAL A 59 15.50 0.47 -9.45
N THR A 60 14.43 0.69 -10.20
CA THR A 60 13.55 1.85 -10.06
C THR A 60 12.27 1.40 -9.36
N PHE A 61 11.92 2.08 -8.28
CA PHE A 61 10.69 1.85 -7.52
C PHE A 61 9.92 3.16 -7.42
N SER A 62 8.74 3.21 -8.04
CA SER A 62 7.95 4.44 -8.15
C SER A 62 6.45 4.15 -8.09
N GLY A 63 5.66 5.16 -7.76
CA GLY A 63 4.22 4.98 -7.70
C GLY A 63 3.46 6.12 -7.04
N LEU A 64 2.23 5.82 -6.65
CA LEU A 64 1.28 6.74 -6.03
C LEU A 64 0.53 6.01 -4.91
N VAL A 65 0.37 6.69 -3.77
CA VAL A 65 -0.41 6.21 -2.62
C VAL A 65 -1.73 6.98 -2.56
N ARG A 66 -2.87 6.30 -2.58
CA ARG A 66 -4.20 6.91 -2.50
C ARG A 66 -4.96 6.35 -1.32
N LYS A 67 -5.52 7.20 -0.47
CA LYS A 67 -6.39 6.76 0.63
C LYS A 67 -7.64 6.09 0.06
N GLN A 68 -7.94 4.87 0.51
CA GLN A 68 -9.13 4.12 0.09
C GLN A 68 -9.66 3.29 1.26
N ASP A 69 -10.92 3.54 1.64
CA ASP A 69 -11.58 2.92 2.78
C ASP A 69 -10.73 3.06 4.06
N SER A 70 -10.51 1.96 4.78
CA SER A 70 -9.68 1.89 6.00
C SER A 70 -8.17 1.75 5.74
N GLY A 71 -7.72 1.94 4.49
CA GLY A 71 -6.32 1.74 4.10
C GLY A 71 -5.93 2.59 2.88
N TYR A 72 -5.04 2.04 2.07
CA TYR A 72 -4.44 2.73 0.93
C TYR A 72 -4.43 1.83 -0.30
N LEU A 73 -4.81 2.40 -1.44
CA LEU A 73 -4.53 1.86 -2.76
C LEU A 73 -3.16 2.37 -3.20
N VAL A 74 -2.23 1.46 -3.43
CA VAL A 74 -0.87 1.78 -3.86
C VAL A 74 -0.69 1.29 -5.28
N ASP A 75 -0.57 2.24 -6.22
CA ASP A 75 -0.16 1.95 -7.59
C ASP A 75 1.36 1.98 -7.64
N MET A 76 1.98 0.93 -8.16
CA MET A 76 3.44 0.80 -8.14
C MET A 76 3.99 0.24 -9.44
N LEU A 77 5.15 0.79 -9.80
CA LEU A 77 6.01 0.36 -10.88
C LEU A 77 7.38 0.03 -10.32
N VAL A 78 7.78 -1.23 -10.48
CA VAL A 78 9.12 -1.73 -10.18
C VAL A 78 9.77 -2.11 -11.50
N ILE A 79 10.94 -1.52 -11.81
CA ILE A 79 11.77 -1.90 -12.95
C ILE A 79 13.12 -2.33 -12.42
N ARG A 80 13.52 -3.57 -12.70
CA ARG A 80 14.82 -4.12 -12.35
C ARG A 80 15.58 -4.47 -13.63
N GLU A 81 16.79 -3.96 -13.77
CA GLU A 81 17.68 -4.23 -14.88
C GLU A 81 18.98 -4.84 -14.36
N THR A 82 19.31 -6.06 -14.78
CA THR A 82 20.63 -6.65 -14.55
C THR A 82 21.53 -6.32 -15.71
N LYS A 83 22.80 -6.00 -15.43
CA LYS A 83 23.77 -5.58 -16.45
C LYS A 83 24.38 -6.77 -17.19
N GLU A 84 24.71 -7.85 -16.48
CA GLU A 84 25.32 -9.07 -17.05
C GLU A 84 24.78 -10.35 -16.35
N PRO A 85 24.06 -11.24 -17.06
CA PRO A 85 23.52 -11.03 -18.41
C PRO A 85 22.51 -9.88 -18.41
N ARG A 86 22.41 -9.19 -19.54
CA ARG A 86 21.47 -8.07 -19.68
C ARG A 86 20.03 -8.59 -19.64
N SER A 87 19.25 -8.16 -18.65
CA SER A 87 17.84 -8.54 -18.50
C SER A 87 17.07 -7.41 -17.83
N THR A 88 15.85 -7.14 -18.29
CA THR A 88 14.93 -6.19 -17.67
C THR A 88 13.68 -6.93 -17.21
N ARG A 89 13.23 -6.65 -15.99
CA ARG A 89 12.00 -7.18 -15.39
C ARG A 89 11.18 -6.03 -14.87
N GLN A 90 9.89 -6.08 -15.11
CA GLN A 90 8.98 -5.01 -14.72
C GLN A 90 7.74 -5.58 -14.06
N LEU A 91 7.40 -5.06 -12.88
CA LEU A 91 6.13 -5.27 -12.22
C LEU A 91 5.35 -3.96 -12.20
N ASN A 92 4.14 -3.98 -12.74
CA ASN A 92 3.19 -2.87 -12.66
C ASN A 92 1.92 -3.43 -12.02
N THR A 93 1.58 -2.95 -10.83
CA THR A 93 0.47 -3.49 -10.04
C THR A 93 -0.16 -2.42 -9.15
N SER A 94 -1.37 -2.72 -8.69
CA SER A 94 -2.10 -1.92 -7.71
C SER A 94 -2.55 -2.84 -6.58
N ILE A 95 -2.25 -2.48 -5.33
CA ILE A 95 -2.64 -3.26 -4.15
C ILE A 95 -3.36 -2.38 -3.14
N HIS A 96 -4.35 -2.95 -2.45
CA HIS A 96 -4.95 -2.36 -1.26
C HIS A 96 -4.20 -2.88 -0.03
N MET A 97 -3.71 -1.99 0.83
CA MET A 97 -2.95 -2.34 2.02
C MET A 97 -3.13 -1.33 3.15
N LYS A 98 -2.80 -1.74 4.37
CA LYS A 98 -2.75 -0.85 5.55
C LYS A 98 -1.30 -0.47 5.88
N THR A 99 -1.15 0.62 6.62
CA THR A 99 0.16 1.01 7.16
C THR A 99 0.66 -0.07 8.13
N GLY A 100 1.95 -0.41 8.04
CA GLY A 100 2.60 -1.44 8.85
C GLY A 100 2.37 -2.89 8.37
N GLU A 101 1.57 -3.10 7.33
CA GLU A 101 1.32 -4.42 6.75
C GLU A 101 2.38 -4.74 5.68
N LEU A 102 3.07 -5.89 5.83
CA LEU A 102 3.95 -6.41 4.79
C LEU A 102 3.12 -7.27 3.81
N VAL A 103 3.07 -6.84 2.56
CA VAL A 103 2.22 -7.45 1.52
C VAL A 103 3.07 -8.02 0.39
N ASP A 104 2.77 -9.25 -0.04
CA ASP A 104 3.32 -9.85 -1.26
C ASP A 104 2.61 -9.22 -2.48
N VAL A 105 3.36 -8.45 -3.29
CA VAL A 105 2.78 -7.71 -4.45
C VAL A 105 2.86 -8.50 -5.76
N GLY A 106 3.48 -9.68 -5.71
CA GLY A 106 3.67 -10.57 -6.85
C GLY A 106 5.14 -10.74 -7.21
N GLY A 107 5.39 -11.19 -8.43
CA GLY A 107 6.74 -11.52 -8.87
C GLY A 107 6.87 -11.60 -10.38
N VAL A 108 8.10 -11.46 -10.86
CA VAL A 108 8.45 -11.68 -12.27
C VAL A 108 9.58 -12.70 -12.31
N ASN A 109 9.33 -13.84 -12.95
CA ASN A 109 10.21 -15.02 -12.89
C ASN A 109 10.38 -15.53 -11.45
N ASN A 110 11.63 -15.57 -10.96
CA ASN A 110 11.98 -16.02 -9.60
C ASN A 110 12.06 -14.87 -8.59
N ASP A 111 11.83 -13.63 -9.01
CA ASP A 111 11.88 -12.47 -8.12
C ASP A 111 10.49 -12.25 -7.50
N ILE A 112 10.38 -12.41 -6.18
CA ILE A 112 9.19 -12.05 -5.40
C ILE A 112 9.40 -10.67 -4.80
N PHE A 113 8.41 -9.80 -4.98
CA PHE A 113 8.39 -8.45 -4.45
C PHE A 113 7.43 -8.35 -3.27
N ARG A 114 7.88 -7.70 -2.21
CA ARG A 114 7.08 -7.41 -1.02
C ARG A 114 7.16 -5.95 -0.68
N VAL A 115 6.09 -5.38 -0.14
CA VAL A 115 6.02 -3.96 0.17
C VAL A 115 5.46 -3.75 1.56
N ILE A 116 6.02 -2.77 2.27
CA ILE A 116 5.45 -2.21 3.49
C ILE A 116 5.28 -0.70 3.32
N LEU A 117 4.17 -0.18 3.81
CA LEU A 117 3.82 1.23 3.84
C LEU A 117 3.93 1.71 5.30
N GLU A 118 4.63 2.81 5.56
CA GLU A 118 5.02 3.25 6.91
C GLU A 118 4.57 4.68 7.21
#